data_AF-A0A8T3VTH4-F1
#
_entry.id   AF-A0A8T3VTH4-F1
#
_cell.length_a   1.000
_cell.length_b   1.000
_cell.length_c   1.000
_cell.angle_alpha   90.00
_cell.angle_beta   90.00
_cell.angle_gamma   90.00
#
_symmetry.space_group_name_H-M   'P 1'
#
loop_
_entity.id
_entity.type
_entity.pdbx_description
1 polymer ?
#
loop_
_entity_poly.entity_id
_entity_poly.type
_entity_poly.pdbx_seq_one_letter_code
_entity_poly.pdbx_strand_id
1 'polypeptide(L)'
;MNFKNIILVIAIIVVVMGAAAFLMSHKAHPKDDSRISMVSASNLTEGDNFTVKLTDINGTALPNQNLNIIIVGDGGNSTQMNLTTNSTGEASFELDGSTFGNCAVKVKYSGNDKYNGCNFTDNIRINQKVVIIQTNQTTFNNTTNNTYTSYSYYDDEVVTTTYNEYY
;
A
#
# COMPACT_ATOMS: atom_id res chain seq x y z
N MET A 1 -26.10 -13.77 66.42
CA MET A 1 -24.84 -13.94 65.66
C MET A 1 -23.70 -13.41 66.51
N ASN A 2 -22.63 -14.17 66.73
CA ASN A 2 -21.49 -13.78 67.57
C ASN A 2 -20.51 -12.88 66.81
N PHE A 3 -19.81 -12.01 67.54
CA PHE A 3 -18.90 -11.01 67.00
C PHE A 3 -17.81 -11.61 66.08
N LYS A 4 -17.33 -12.82 66.39
CA LYS A 4 -16.37 -13.56 65.54
C LYS A 4 -16.94 -13.93 64.17
N ASN A 5 -18.20 -14.37 64.12
CA ASN A 5 -18.83 -14.71 62.84
C ASN A 5 -19.18 -13.45 62.04
N ILE A 6 -19.45 -12.32 62.73
CA ILE A 6 -19.62 -11.01 62.07
C ILE A 6 -18.32 -10.57 61.41
N ILE A 7 -17.19 -10.62 62.12
CA ILE A 7 -15.86 -10.27 61.58
C ILE A 7 -15.49 -11.15 60.39
N LEU A 8 -15.73 -12.47 60.50
CA LEU A 8 -15.41 -13.42 59.42
C LEU A 8 -16.22 -13.13 58.15
N VAL A 9 -17.50 -12.82 58.29
CA VAL A 9 -18.37 -12.46 57.15
C VAL A 9 -17.92 -11.15 56.49
N ILE A 10 -17.54 -10.14 57.27
CA ILE A 10 -17.03 -8.87 56.72
C ILE A 10 -15.72 -9.08 55.95
N ALA A 11 -14.79 -9.89 56.49
CA ALA A 11 -13.53 -10.19 55.82
C ALA A 11 -13.74 -10.89 54.47
N ILE A 12 -14.69 -11.84 54.39
CA ILE A 12 -15.06 -12.52 53.15
C ILE A 12 -15.63 -11.51 52.13
N ILE A 13 -16.53 -10.62 52.58
CA ILE A 13 -17.14 -9.62 51.70
C ILE A 13 -16.09 -8.68 51.10
N VAL A 14 -15.12 -8.21 51.89
CA VAL A 14 -14.03 -7.34 51.40
C VAL A 14 -13.15 -8.03 50.37
N VAL A 15 -12.79 -9.29 50.60
CA VAL A 15 -11.98 -10.08 49.63
C VAL A 15 -12.75 -10.30 48.33
N VAL A 16 -14.06 -10.61 48.42
CA VAL A 16 -14.91 -10.81 47.24
C VAL A 16 -15.09 -9.51 46.45
N MET A 17 -15.31 -8.37 47.11
CA MET A 17 -15.41 -7.07 46.44
C MET A 17 -14.08 -6.64 45.81
N GLY A 18 -12.95 -6.88 46.48
CA GLY A 18 -11.62 -6.61 45.95
C GLY A 18 -11.31 -7.44 44.70
N ALA A 19 -11.65 -8.73 44.71
CA ALA A 19 -11.49 -9.62 43.55
C ALA A 19 -12.40 -9.19 42.39
N ALA A 20 -13.67 -8.84 42.66
CA ALA A 20 -14.58 -8.37 41.63
C ALA A 20 -14.11 -7.06 40.98
N ALA A 21 -13.63 -6.11 41.78
CA ALA A 21 -13.08 -4.84 41.26
C ALA A 21 -11.81 -5.07 40.43
N PHE A 22 -10.90 -5.94 40.88
CA PHE A 22 -9.68 -6.29 40.13
C PHE A 22 -9.98 -6.93 38.77
N LEU A 23 -11.00 -7.78 38.70
CA LEU A 23 -11.47 -8.38 37.44
C LEU A 23 -12.15 -7.35 36.52
N MET A 24 -12.85 -6.37 37.07
CA MET A 24 -13.53 -5.33 36.29
C MET A 24 -12.59 -4.25 35.72
N SER A 25 -11.40 -4.05 36.31
CA SER A 25 -10.43 -3.04 35.87
C SER A 25 -9.68 -3.39 34.57
N HIS A 26 -9.87 -4.59 34.00
CA HIS A 26 -9.22 -5.03 32.75
C HIS A 26 -10.15 -4.99 31.54
N LYS A 27 -10.99 -3.94 31.41
CA LYS A 27 -11.73 -3.75 30.15
C LYS A 27 -10.81 -3.11 29.12
N ALA A 28 -10.33 -3.91 28.17
CA ALA A 28 -9.82 -3.38 26.91
C ALA A 28 -10.90 -2.47 26.30
N HIS A 29 -10.57 -1.21 26.05
CA HIS A 29 -11.46 -0.33 25.30
C HIS A 29 -11.72 -0.97 23.92
N PRO A 30 -12.97 -1.02 23.45
CA PRO A 30 -13.25 -1.50 22.10
C PRO A 30 -12.47 -0.63 21.10
N LYS A 31 -11.73 -1.28 20.21
CA LYS A 31 -10.95 -0.63 19.16
C LYS A 31 -11.87 -0.18 18.03
N ASP A 32 -11.53 0.93 17.40
CA ASP A 32 -12.23 1.43 16.22
C ASP A 32 -11.82 0.64 14.96
N ASP A 33 -12.74 0.42 14.03
CA ASP A 33 -12.43 -0.27 12.77
C ASP A 33 -11.69 0.64 11.79
N SER A 34 -10.76 0.05 11.04
CA SER A 34 -9.99 0.70 9.98
C SER A 34 -10.43 0.24 8.59
N ARG A 35 -10.20 1.08 7.59
CA ARG A 35 -10.44 0.78 6.17
C ARG A 35 -9.27 1.26 5.33
N ILE A 36 -8.82 0.40 4.41
CA ILE A 36 -7.90 0.77 3.33
C ILE A 36 -8.73 0.98 2.07
N SER A 37 -8.34 1.98 1.28
CA SER A 37 -8.91 2.27 -0.04
C SER A 37 -7.81 2.63 -1.03
N MET A 38 -8.04 2.34 -2.31
CA MET A 38 -7.12 2.72 -3.38
C MET A 38 -7.38 4.16 -3.82
N VAL A 39 -6.30 4.95 -3.95
CA VAL A 39 -6.35 6.34 -4.43
C VAL A 39 -5.87 6.42 -5.88
N SER A 40 -4.82 5.66 -6.23
CA SER A 40 -4.30 5.63 -7.59
C SER A 40 -5.29 5.00 -8.57
N ALA A 41 -5.12 5.31 -9.85
CA ALA A 41 -5.86 4.66 -10.93
C ALA A 41 -5.51 3.16 -11.02
N SER A 42 -6.41 2.40 -11.66
CA SER A 42 -6.19 0.97 -11.92
C SER A 42 -5.23 0.70 -13.09
N ASN A 43 -4.93 1.70 -13.92
CA ASN A 43 -3.94 1.61 -14.99
C ASN A 43 -2.82 2.61 -14.70
N LEU A 44 -1.62 2.10 -14.45
CA LEU A 44 -0.43 2.85 -14.10
C LEU A 44 0.69 2.54 -15.09
N THR A 45 1.65 3.44 -15.15
CA THR A 45 2.90 3.27 -15.91
C THR A 45 4.07 3.25 -14.94
N GLU A 46 5.16 2.60 -15.31
CA GLU A 46 6.44 2.72 -14.62
C GLU A 46 6.82 4.19 -14.37
N GLY A 47 7.22 4.49 -13.14
CA GLY A 47 7.46 5.85 -12.65
C GLY A 47 6.21 6.57 -12.11
N ASP A 48 5.00 6.01 -12.25
CA ASP A 48 3.82 6.55 -11.57
C ASP A 48 3.86 6.23 -10.08
N ASN A 49 3.22 7.09 -9.28
CA ASN A 49 3.01 6.83 -7.86
C ASN A 49 1.78 5.94 -7.63
N PHE A 50 2.00 4.77 -7.05
CA PHE A 50 0.94 3.98 -6.44
C PHE A 50 0.63 4.51 -5.04
N THR A 51 -0.64 4.79 -4.75
CA THR A 51 -1.11 5.39 -3.51
C THR A 51 -2.35 4.70 -2.97
N VAL A 52 -2.32 4.42 -1.67
CA VAL A 52 -3.47 3.93 -0.89
C VAL A 52 -3.71 4.82 0.31
N LYS A 53 -4.93 4.80 0.82
CA LYS A 53 -5.36 5.59 1.98
C LYS A 53 -5.91 4.71 3.08
N LEU A 54 -5.44 4.93 4.30
CA LEU A 54 -5.92 4.32 5.52
C LEU A 54 -6.76 5.33 6.32
N THR A 55 -8.01 4.96 6.61
CA THR A 55 -8.90 5.73 7.48
C THR A 55 -9.50 4.85 8.58
N ASP A 56 -10.09 5.47 9.60
CA ASP A 56 -11.11 4.79 10.40
C ASP A 56 -12.38 4.56 9.55
N ILE A 57 -13.37 3.88 10.12
CA ILE A 57 -14.64 3.60 9.42
C ILE A 57 -15.43 4.88 9.06
N ASN A 58 -15.25 5.96 9.84
CA ASN A 58 -15.89 7.25 9.67
C ASN A 58 -15.19 8.14 8.62
N GLY A 59 -14.02 7.70 8.10
CA GLY A 59 -13.25 8.42 7.10
C GLY A 59 -12.16 9.34 7.67
N THR A 60 -11.91 9.31 8.98
CA THR A 60 -10.79 10.04 9.59
C THR A 60 -9.47 9.42 9.15
N ALA A 61 -8.56 10.24 8.62
CA ALA A 61 -7.23 9.79 8.22
C ALA A 61 -6.44 9.21 9.40
N LEU A 62 -5.73 8.10 9.16
CA LEU A 62 -4.86 7.46 10.14
C LEU A 62 -3.38 7.68 9.76
N PRO A 63 -2.72 8.73 10.28
CA PRO A 63 -1.34 9.04 9.96
C PRO A 63 -0.34 8.19 10.76
N ASN A 64 0.89 8.09 10.25
CA ASN A 64 2.01 7.37 10.87
C ASN A 64 1.74 5.89 11.14
N GLN A 65 0.94 5.26 10.29
CA GLN A 65 0.63 3.84 10.38
C GLN A 65 1.41 3.05 9.34
N ASN A 66 2.02 1.94 9.76
CA ASN A 66 2.75 1.05 8.86
C ASN A 66 1.79 0.12 8.11
N LEU A 67 1.90 0.10 6.79
CA LEU A 67 1.18 -0.77 5.86
C LEU A 67 2.18 -1.72 5.21
N ASN A 68 1.80 -3.00 5.15
CA ASN A 68 2.51 -3.99 4.36
C ASN A 68 1.81 -4.11 3.01
N ILE A 69 2.53 -3.83 1.93
CA ILE A 69 2.01 -3.86 0.55
C ILE A 69 2.74 -4.97 -0.20
N ILE A 70 1.98 -5.78 -0.91
CA ILE A 70 2.47 -6.84 -1.80
C ILE A 70 1.81 -6.66 -3.16
N ILE A 71 2.61 -6.51 -4.20
CA ILE A 71 2.14 -6.54 -5.60
C ILE A 71 2.56 -7.88 -6.19
N VAL A 72 1.61 -8.62 -6.75
CA VAL A 72 1.85 -9.91 -7.39
C VAL A 72 1.48 -9.79 -8.86
N GLY A 73 2.46 -9.95 -9.75
CA GLY A 73 2.24 -10.00 -11.20
C GLY A 73 1.71 -11.36 -11.66
N ASP A 74 1.12 -11.39 -12.85
CA ASP A 74 0.58 -12.62 -13.48
C ASP A 74 1.62 -13.75 -13.60
N GLY A 75 2.91 -13.41 -13.75
CA GLY A 75 4.02 -14.37 -13.81
C GLY A 75 4.45 -14.94 -12.46
N GLY A 76 3.78 -14.57 -11.36
CA GLY A 76 4.10 -15.00 -9.99
C GLY A 76 5.27 -14.25 -9.34
N ASN A 77 5.91 -13.33 -10.06
CA ASN A 77 6.82 -12.36 -9.47
C ASN A 77 6.05 -11.46 -8.49
N SER A 78 6.67 -11.15 -7.35
CA SER A 78 6.05 -10.29 -6.36
C SER A 78 7.05 -9.35 -5.71
N THR A 79 6.58 -8.14 -5.43
CA THR A 79 7.32 -7.11 -4.71
C THR A 79 6.59 -6.84 -3.41
N GLN A 80 7.31 -6.88 -2.30
CA GLN A 80 6.79 -6.59 -0.97
C GLN A 80 7.52 -5.39 -0.38
N MET A 81 6.77 -4.48 0.22
CA MET A 81 7.30 -3.30 0.86
C MET A 81 6.49 -2.89 2.08
N ASN A 82 7.10 -2.09 2.95
CA ASN A 82 6.44 -1.47 4.10
C ASN A 82 6.45 0.05 3.91
N LEU A 83 5.27 0.67 3.99
CA LEU A 83 5.11 2.11 3.87
C LEU A 83 4.42 2.66 5.10
N THR A 84 4.78 3.89 5.48
CA THR A 84 4.13 4.61 6.58
C THR A 84 3.19 5.65 6.01
N THR A 85 1.94 5.69 6.50
CA THR A 85 0.98 6.69 6.07
C THR A 85 1.40 8.10 6.52
N ASN A 86 1.20 9.09 5.66
CA ASN A 86 1.48 10.50 5.93
C ASN A 86 0.34 11.15 6.76
N SER A 87 0.37 12.48 6.92
CA SER A 87 -0.63 13.25 7.66
C SER A 87 -2.07 13.13 7.12
N THR A 88 -2.25 12.82 5.83
CA THR A 88 -3.56 12.61 5.19
C THR A 88 -4.00 11.15 5.22
N GLY A 89 -3.24 10.27 5.86
CA GLY A 89 -3.49 8.83 5.93
C GLY A 89 -3.08 8.09 4.67
N GLU A 90 -2.32 8.72 3.77
CA GLU A 90 -1.91 8.15 2.49
C GLU A 90 -0.50 7.56 2.57
N ALA A 91 -0.32 6.41 1.94
CA ALA A 91 0.97 5.78 1.74
C ALA A 91 1.20 5.62 0.23
N SER A 92 2.32 6.17 -0.25
CA SER A 92 2.65 6.22 -1.67
C SER A 92 4.05 5.70 -1.93
N PHE A 93 4.25 5.10 -3.09
CA PHE A 93 5.57 4.75 -3.62
C PHE A 93 5.58 4.82 -5.14
N GLU A 94 6.76 5.07 -5.70
CA GLU A 94 6.98 5.10 -7.15
C GLU A 94 7.16 3.67 -7.67
N LEU A 95 6.46 3.34 -8.76
CA LEU A 95 6.59 2.04 -9.42
C LEU A 95 7.94 1.93 -10.12
N ASP A 96 8.80 1.04 -9.64
CA ASP A 96 10.18 0.82 -10.10
C ASP A 96 10.30 -0.08 -11.34
N GLY A 97 9.18 -0.60 -11.85
CA GLY A 97 9.18 -1.54 -12.98
C GLY A 97 9.55 -2.99 -12.60
N SER A 98 9.54 -3.37 -11.32
CA SER A 98 9.76 -4.77 -10.90
C SER A 98 8.62 -5.72 -11.29
N THR A 99 7.43 -5.19 -11.57
CA THR A 99 6.21 -5.92 -11.93
C THR A 99 5.47 -5.18 -13.05
N PHE A 100 5.08 -5.92 -14.10
CA PHE A 100 4.35 -5.40 -15.26
C PHE A 100 3.17 -6.30 -15.60
N GLY A 101 2.23 -5.77 -16.39
CA GLY A 101 1.02 -6.48 -16.80
C GLY A 101 -0.09 -6.34 -15.76
N ASN A 102 -1.00 -7.32 -15.71
CA ASN A 102 -2.02 -7.32 -14.66
C ASN A 102 -1.39 -7.81 -13.36
N CYS A 103 -1.76 -7.16 -12.28
CA CYS A 103 -1.20 -7.39 -10.96
C CYS A 103 -2.31 -7.36 -9.91
N ALA A 104 -2.20 -8.25 -8.92
CA ALA A 104 -3.01 -8.19 -7.71
C ALA A 104 -2.23 -7.44 -6.63
N VAL A 105 -2.79 -6.33 -6.15
CA VAL A 105 -2.25 -5.59 -5.00
C VAL A 105 -2.93 -6.08 -3.74
N LYS A 106 -2.14 -6.40 -2.72
CA LYS A 106 -2.59 -6.79 -1.39
C LYS A 106 -2.00 -5.82 -0.39
N VAL A 107 -2.85 -5.17 0.39
CA VAL A 107 -2.43 -4.24 1.44
C VAL A 107 -2.95 -4.73 2.78
N LYS A 108 -2.07 -4.76 3.77
CA LYS A 108 -2.40 -5.18 5.12
C LYS A 108 -2.01 -4.11 6.13
N TYR A 109 -2.96 -3.75 6.96
CA TYR A 109 -2.75 -3.02 8.19
C TYR A 109 -3.00 -3.96 9.37
N SER A 110 -2.00 -4.14 10.25
CA SER A 110 -2.11 -5.06 11.39
C SER A 110 -2.96 -4.52 12.54
N GLY A 111 -3.32 -3.23 12.54
CA GLY A 111 -3.95 -2.57 13.68
C GLY A 111 -2.93 -2.05 14.69
N ASN A 112 -3.44 -1.42 15.75
CA ASN A 112 -2.68 -0.99 16.93
C ASN A 112 -3.58 -1.05 18.17
N ASP A 113 -3.21 -0.40 19.28
CA ASP A 113 -4.00 -0.41 20.51
C ASP A 113 -5.35 0.31 20.39
N LYS A 114 -5.49 1.23 19.43
CA LYS A 114 -6.70 2.01 19.20
C LYS A 114 -7.56 1.47 18.06
N TYR A 115 -6.94 0.93 17.02
CA TYR A 115 -7.62 0.55 15.78
C TYR A 115 -7.44 -0.93 15.44
N ASN A 116 -8.49 -1.55 14.93
CA ASN A 116 -8.42 -2.90 14.37
C ASN A 116 -7.63 -2.90 13.05
N GLY A 117 -7.00 -4.03 12.78
CA GLY A 117 -6.34 -4.29 11.50
C GLY A 117 -7.36 -4.51 10.38
N CYS A 118 -6.94 -4.26 9.14
CA CYS A 118 -7.75 -4.51 7.95
C CYS A 118 -6.87 -4.96 6.78
N ASN A 119 -7.50 -5.56 5.78
CA ASN A 119 -6.85 -6.00 4.56
C ASN A 119 -7.62 -5.44 3.37
N PHE A 120 -6.91 -5.17 2.28
CA PHE A 120 -7.45 -4.71 1.01
C PHE A 120 -6.78 -5.48 -0.11
N THR A 121 -7.56 -5.79 -1.14
CA THR A 121 -7.06 -6.43 -2.35
C THR A 121 -7.77 -5.86 -3.55
N ASP A 122 -7.00 -5.49 -4.57
CA ASP A 122 -7.53 -4.98 -5.83
C ASP A 122 -6.59 -5.35 -6.98
N ASN A 123 -7.10 -5.26 -8.20
CA ASN A 123 -6.34 -5.53 -9.41
C ASN A 123 -5.96 -4.22 -10.10
N ILE A 124 -4.71 -4.16 -10.54
CA ILE A 124 -4.15 -3.03 -11.28
C ILE A 124 -3.45 -3.55 -12.53
N ARG A 125 -3.19 -2.65 -13.48
CA ARG A 125 -2.34 -2.90 -14.63
C ARG A 125 -1.17 -1.94 -14.60
N ILE A 126 0.05 -2.46 -14.65
CA ILE A 126 1.28 -1.66 -14.73
C ILE A 126 1.88 -1.82 -16.12
N ASN A 127 1.99 -0.70 -16.84
CA ASN A 127 2.59 -0.64 -18.17
C ASN A 127 4.06 -0.21 -18.08
N GLN A 128 4.91 -0.71 -18.96
CA GLN A 128 6.29 -0.22 -19.10
C GLN A 128 6.31 1.21 -19.63
N LYS A 129 7.29 2.01 -19.17
CA LYS A 129 7.47 3.35 -19.71
C LYS A 129 8.10 3.28 -21.10
N VAL A 130 7.47 3.93 -22.07
CA VAL A 130 8.02 4.05 -23.43
C VAL A 130 9.02 5.22 -23.48
N VAL A 131 10.25 4.97 -23.93
CA VAL A 131 11.29 5.99 -24.11
C VAL A 131 11.68 6.10 -25.59
N ILE A 132 11.46 7.28 -26.18
CA ILE A 132 11.85 7.57 -27.57
C ILE A 132 13.22 8.26 -27.54
N ILE A 133 14.26 7.63 -28.11
CA ILE A 133 15.60 8.21 -28.21
C ILE A 133 15.81 8.77 -29.63
N GLN A 134 16.07 10.07 -29.74
CA GLN A 134 16.49 10.68 -31.00
C GLN A 134 18.01 10.50 -31.19
N THR A 135 18.43 9.81 -32.25
CA THR A 135 19.85 9.71 -32.64
C THR A 135 20.09 10.55 -33.89
N ASN A 136 20.78 11.69 -33.75
CA ASN A 136 21.27 12.44 -34.91
C ASN A 136 22.49 11.71 -35.48
N GLN A 137 22.33 10.98 -36.60
CA GLN A 137 23.47 10.55 -37.41
C GLN A 137 23.90 11.70 -38.31
N THR A 138 25.06 12.32 -38.04
CA THR A 138 25.68 13.26 -38.97
C THR A 138 26.39 12.47 -40.07
N THR A 139 25.77 12.33 -41.24
CA THR A 139 26.48 11.92 -42.46
C THR A 139 27.13 13.16 -43.07
N PHE A 140 28.47 13.19 -43.13
CA PHE A 140 29.19 14.15 -43.97
C PHE A 140 28.90 13.82 -45.43
N ASN A 141 27.85 14.41 -46.00
CA ASN A 141 27.66 14.71 -47.43
C ASN A 141 26.32 15.48 -47.60
N ASN A 142 26.37 16.81 -47.58
CA ASN A 142 25.41 17.82 -48.10
C ASN A 142 23.91 17.45 -48.33
N THR A 143 23.27 16.69 -47.45
CA THR A 143 21.81 16.57 -47.37
C THR A 143 21.46 16.24 -45.91
N THR A 144 20.75 17.15 -45.24
CA THR A 144 20.24 16.93 -43.88
C THR A 144 19.09 15.94 -43.94
N ASN A 145 19.39 14.65 -43.87
CA ASN A 145 18.40 13.61 -43.61
C ASN A 145 18.28 13.43 -42.09
N ASN A 146 17.17 13.85 -41.50
CA ASN A 146 16.86 13.49 -40.10
C ASN A 146 16.28 12.07 -40.10
N THR A 147 17.00 11.13 -39.51
CA THR A 147 16.52 9.76 -39.29
C THR A 147 15.97 9.67 -37.86
N TYR A 148 14.67 9.38 -37.73
CA TYR A 148 14.05 9.14 -36.43
C TYR A 148 13.92 7.62 -36.21
N THR A 149 14.59 7.10 -35.19
CA THR A 149 14.46 5.69 -34.77
C THR A 149 13.64 5.64 -33.50
N SER A 150 12.46 4.99 -33.56
CA SER A 150 11.65 4.72 -32.38
C SER A 150 11.96 3.32 -31.84
N TYR A 151 12.18 3.20 -30.54
CA TYR A 151 12.32 1.92 -29.85
C TYR A 151 11.05 1.65 -29.06
N SER A 152 10.42 0.51 -29.35
CA SER A 152 9.27 -0.01 -28.61
C SER A 152 9.67 -1.35 -28.05
N TYR A 153 9.60 -1.50 -26.73
CA TYR A 153 9.88 -2.76 -26.05
C TYR A 153 8.54 -3.43 -25.74
N TYR A 154 8.30 -4.58 -26.37
CA TYR A 154 7.16 -5.45 -26.08
C TYR A 154 7.71 -6.86 -25.93
N ASP A 155 7.54 -7.47 -24.75
CA ASP A 155 7.72 -8.92 -24.53
C ASP A 155 8.98 -9.51 -25.22
N ASP A 156 10.17 -9.24 -24.66
CA ASP A 156 11.51 -9.62 -25.19
C ASP A 156 11.82 -9.23 -26.66
N GLU A 157 10.91 -8.55 -27.37
CA GLU A 157 11.05 -8.14 -28.76
C GLU A 157 11.27 -6.62 -28.87
N VAL A 158 12.35 -6.25 -29.58
CA VAL A 158 12.65 -4.85 -29.90
C VAL A 158 12.02 -4.52 -31.25
N VAL A 159 10.90 -3.81 -31.24
CA VAL A 159 10.27 -3.33 -32.47
C VAL A 159 10.87 -1.97 -32.82
N THR A 160 11.70 -1.96 -33.87
CA THR A 160 12.29 -0.74 -34.44
C THR A 160 11.42 -0.20 -35.56
N THR A 161 11.06 1.07 -35.50
CA THR A 161 10.41 1.77 -36.62
C THR A 161 11.25 2.98 -37.01
N THR A 162 11.69 2.99 -38.26
CA THR A 162 12.52 4.06 -38.84
C THR A 162 11.66 4.94 -39.74
N TYR A 163 11.69 6.24 -39.50
CA TYR A 163 11.05 7.23 -40.37
C TYR A 163 12.10 8.15 -40.97
N ASN A 164 12.00 8.37 -42.29
CA ASN A 164 12.77 9.37 -43.01
C ASN A 164 11.83 10.52 -43.37
N GLU A 165 12.12 11.73 -42.88
CA GLU A 165 11.54 12.94 -43.45
C GLU A 165 12.47 13.48 -44.52
N TYR A 166 11.97 13.59 -45.75
CA TYR A 166 12.66 14.26 -46.86
C TYR A 166 12.11 15.69 -46.96
N TYR A 167 12.97 16.68 -46.75
CA TYR A 167 12.69 18.09 -47.00
C TYR A 167 13.09 18.48 -48.43
#